data_AF-A0A1H6RHI4-F1
#
_entry.id   AF-A0A1H6RHI4-F1
#
_cell.length_a   1.000
_cell.length_b   1.000
_cell.length_c   1.000
_cell.angle_alpha   90.00
_cell.angle_beta   90.00
_cell.angle_gamma   90.00
#
_symmetry.space_group_name_H-M   'P 1'
#
loop_
_entity.id
_entity.type
_entity.pdbx_description
1 polymer ?
#
loop_
_entity_poly.entity_id
_entity_poly.type
_entity_poly.pdbx_seq_one_letter_code
_entity_poly.pdbx_strand_id
1 'polypeptide(L)'
;MFESAEIGHTIDDATYDAQVPALREALLEAQFELKEQGRFPVLVLISGIEGAGKGETVKLLNEWMDPRLIEVSTFDQPTDEELARPPAWRYWRKLPPKGRTGIFFGTWYSQMLQARIGGRIDDARLDQAIDIAGRLERMLSDEGALIFKFWFHLSKKRMKERLKALNDDPLHSWRLSSLDWQQSKTYDKFVRHGERVLRRTNRDFAPWYVIEGTDANYRSLSVGRILLEGLQAALKREGAARSSPHAAPLVSSLDNRALLDALDMTQTLDKADYQAQLLVEQARLAGLMRDKRMRQHALLAVFEGNDAAGKGGAIRRVTGALDPRQYRIVPVASPTDEELAQPYLWRFWRHIPARGKFTIFDRSWYGRVLVERVEGLCSEVDWLRSYGEINDFEEELTGAGVVVVKFWLAIDQQTQLERFKAREATPFKRFKITEEDWRNRDKWDAYCDAVGDMVDRTSTEIAPWTLVEANDKYFARVKILRTLNEALERAFRG
;
A
#
# COMPACT_ATOMS: atom_id res chain seq x y z
N MET A 1 9.87 -25.20 15.50
CA MET A 1 8.66 -24.44 15.87
C MET A 1 7.36 -25.27 15.77
N PHE A 2 7.14 -25.98 14.66
CA PHE A 2 5.85 -26.62 14.36
C PHE A 2 5.48 -27.85 15.20
N GLU A 3 6.42 -28.44 15.92
CA GLU A 3 6.19 -29.63 16.77
C GLU A 3 5.04 -29.45 17.77
N SER A 4 4.80 -28.21 18.24
CA SER A 4 3.66 -27.87 19.11
C SER A 4 2.28 -28.11 18.48
N ALA A 5 2.20 -28.09 17.15
CA ALA A 5 1.02 -28.39 16.34
C ALA A 5 1.13 -29.77 15.66
N GLU A 6 1.95 -30.67 16.20
CA GLU A 6 2.07 -32.08 15.77
C GLU A 6 1.81 -33.06 16.93
N ILE A 7 1.34 -32.57 18.08
CA ILE A 7 1.13 -33.41 19.29
C ILE A 7 -0.19 -34.19 19.26
N GLY A 8 -1.03 -34.01 18.24
CA GLY A 8 -2.26 -34.75 18.06
C GLY A 8 -3.46 -34.14 18.78
N HIS A 9 -3.61 -32.82 18.70
CA HIS A 9 -4.76 -32.11 19.26
C HIS A 9 -6.08 -32.66 18.69
N THR A 10 -7.03 -32.94 19.57
CA THR A 10 -8.36 -33.49 19.22
C THR A 10 -9.44 -32.91 20.12
N ILE A 11 -10.65 -32.74 19.58
CA ILE A 11 -11.86 -32.44 20.36
C ILE A 11 -12.94 -33.46 19.97
N ASP A 12 -13.51 -34.13 20.97
CA ASP A 12 -14.60 -35.07 20.74
C ASP A 12 -15.90 -34.37 20.30
N ASP A 13 -16.75 -35.09 19.57
CA ASP A 13 -17.97 -34.53 18.98
C ASP A 13 -18.92 -33.94 20.03
N ALA A 14 -19.08 -34.57 21.20
CA ALA A 14 -19.97 -34.07 22.24
C ALA A 14 -19.49 -32.72 22.81
N THR A 15 -18.19 -32.61 23.06
CA THR A 15 -17.55 -31.36 23.50
C THR A 15 -17.63 -30.28 22.42
N TYR A 16 -17.47 -30.64 21.15
CA TYR A 16 -17.59 -29.71 20.03
C TYR A 16 -19.03 -29.19 19.87
N ASP A 17 -20.01 -30.10 19.79
CA ASP A 17 -21.43 -29.78 19.62
C ASP A 17 -21.98 -28.94 20.79
N ALA A 18 -21.46 -29.12 22.00
CA ALA A 18 -21.80 -28.30 23.16
C ALA A 18 -21.26 -26.86 23.07
N GLN A 19 -20.10 -26.65 22.46
CA GLN A 19 -19.41 -25.34 22.45
C GLN A 19 -19.73 -24.49 21.22
N VAL A 20 -20.04 -25.12 20.08
CA VAL A 20 -20.31 -24.41 18.82
C VAL A 20 -21.50 -23.45 18.90
N PRO A 21 -22.66 -23.77 19.51
CA PRO A 21 -23.79 -22.85 19.56
C PRO A 21 -23.45 -21.50 20.19
N ALA A 22 -22.83 -21.51 21.38
CA ALA A 22 -22.44 -20.30 22.09
C ALA A 22 -21.34 -19.52 21.34
N LEU A 23 -20.36 -20.22 20.75
CA LEU A 23 -19.32 -19.59 19.96
C LEU A 23 -19.89 -18.88 18.72
N ARG A 24 -20.82 -19.55 18.02
CA ARG A 24 -21.46 -19.02 16.82
C ARG A 24 -22.26 -17.76 17.12
N GLU A 25 -23.07 -17.80 18.17
CA GLU A 25 -23.87 -16.66 18.61
C GLU A 25 -22.97 -15.45 18.94
N ALA A 26 -21.93 -15.67 19.76
CA ALA A 26 -21.00 -14.61 20.13
C ALA A 26 -20.20 -14.05 18.93
N LEU A 27 -19.84 -14.90 17.95
CA LEU A 27 -19.20 -14.45 16.71
C LEU A 27 -20.13 -13.58 15.86
N LEU A 28 -21.42 -13.94 15.77
CA LEU A 28 -22.42 -13.13 15.07
C LEU A 28 -22.60 -11.77 15.75
N GLU A 29 -22.78 -11.76 17.08
CA GLU A 29 -22.90 -10.52 17.85
C GLU A 29 -21.69 -9.60 17.65
N ALA A 30 -20.48 -10.14 17.79
CA ALA A 30 -19.24 -9.37 17.58
C ALA A 30 -19.11 -8.86 16.13
N GLN A 31 -19.56 -9.63 15.14
CA GLN A 31 -19.56 -9.20 13.74
C GLN A 31 -20.57 -8.08 13.47
N PHE A 32 -21.76 -8.13 14.08
CA PHE A 32 -22.73 -7.05 13.99
C PHE A 32 -22.22 -5.78 14.67
N GLU A 33 -21.62 -5.90 15.85
CA GLU A 33 -21.01 -4.77 16.55
C GLU A 33 -19.86 -4.14 15.73
N LEU A 34 -19.01 -4.96 15.09
CA LEU A 34 -17.98 -4.48 14.16
C LEU A 34 -18.57 -3.62 13.05
N LYS A 35 -19.66 -4.07 12.44
CA LYS A 35 -20.37 -3.34 11.38
C LYS A 35 -20.96 -2.02 11.91
N GLU A 36 -21.59 -2.05 13.09
CA GLU A 36 -22.21 -0.86 13.70
C GLU A 36 -21.17 0.18 14.11
N GLN A 37 -20.05 -0.25 14.71
CA GLN A 37 -18.96 0.67 15.05
C GLN A 37 -18.29 1.26 13.80
N GLY A 38 -18.15 0.48 12.71
CA GLY A 38 -17.57 0.95 11.45
C GLY A 38 -16.16 1.54 11.59
N ARG A 39 -15.42 1.16 12.63
CA ARG A 39 -14.19 1.84 13.07
C ARG A 39 -12.91 1.26 12.47
N PHE A 40 -12.87 -0.06 12.26
CA PHE A 40 -11.70 -0.76 11.75
C PHE A 40 -12.10 -1.94 10.85
N PRO A 41 -11.24 -2.38 9.93
CA PRO A 41 -11.43 -3.61 9.16
C PRO A 41 -10.84 -4.83 9.88
N VAL A 42 -11.36 -6.02 9.58
CA VAL A 42 -10.77 -7.30 9.99
C VAL A 42 -10.17 -8.00 8.78
N LEU A 43 -8.90 -8.37 8.87
CA LEU A 43 -8.18 -9.09 7.81
C LEU A 43 -7.71 -10.45 8.33
N VAL A 44 -8.17 -11.52 7.69
CA VAL A 44 -7.81 -12.90 8.04
C VAL A 44 -6.98 -13.51 6.92
N LEU A 45 -5.70 -13.80 7.20
CA LEU A 45 -4.78 -14.43 6.26
C LEU A 45 -4.75 -15.95 6.51
N ILE A 46 -5.04 -16.72 5.47
CA ILE A 46 -5.09 -18.18 5.53
C ILE A 46 -3.86 -18.75 4.81
N SER A 47 -3.03 -19.50 5.53
CA SER A 47 -1.80 -20.10 5.01
C SER A 47 -1.56 -21.48 5.63
N GLY A 48 -0.55 -22.19 5.13
CA GLY A 48 -0.13 -23.49 5.68
C GLY A 48 -0.22 -24.63 4.67
N ILE A 49 -0.17 -25.85 5.21
CA ILE A 49 -0.07 -27.11 4.47
C ILE A 49 -1.35 -27.37 3.68
N GLU A 50 -1.21 -27.87 2.46
CA GLU A 50 -2.34 -28.30 1.64
C GLU A 50 -3.03 -29.52 2.26
N GLY A 51 -4.36 -29.54 2.16
CA GLY A 51 -5.17 -30.53 2.85
C GLY A 51 -5.21 -30.37 4.38
N ALA A 52 -4.62 -29.34 4.99
CA ALA A 52 -4.73 -29.12 6.44
C ALA A 52 -6.09 -28.55 6.91
N GLY A 53 -7.08 -28.46 6.01
CA GLY A 53 -8.42 -27.98 6.36
C GLY A 53 -8.65 -26.48 6.19
N LYS A 54 -7.79 -25.78 5.44
CA LYS A 54 -7.86 -24.32 5.21
C LYS A 54 -9.23 -23.90 4.64
N GLY A 55 -9.63 -24.51 3.53
CA GLY A 55 -10.88 -24.18 2.84
C GLY A 55 -12.12 -24.60 3.63
N GLU A 56 -12.09 -25.79 4.23
CA GLU A 56 -13.17 -26.33 5.05
C GLU A 56 -13.44 -25.47 6.28
N THR A 57 -12.39 -24.95 6.92
CA THR A 57 -12.53 -24.08 8.09
C THR A 57 -13.14 -22.73 7.70
N VAL A 58 -12.67 -22.10 6.61
CA VAL A 58 -13.27 -20.83 6.15
C VAL A 58 -14.71 -21.02 5.69
N LYS A 59 -15.04 -22.14 5.03
CA LYS A 59 -16.43 -22.46 4.68
C LYS A 59 -17.30 -22.49 5.93
N LEU A 60 -16.86 -23.19 6.97
CA LEU A 60 -17.58 -23.29 8.23
C LEU A 60 -17.70 -21.94 8.95
N LEU A 61 -16.66 -21.09 8.91
CA LEU A 61 -16.76 -19.72 9.45
C LEU A 61 -17.84 -18.91 8.74
N ASN A 62 -18.03 -19.08 7.44
CA ASN A 62 -19.14 -18.43 6.70
C ASN A 62 -20.52 -19.04 7.00
N GLU A 63 -20.57 -20.25 7.56
CA GLU A 63 -21.81 -20.84 8.07
C GLU A 63 -22.11 -20.36 9.50
N TRP A 64 -21.06 -20.17 10.31
CA TRP A 64 -21.17 -19.68 11.68
C TRP A 64 -21.50 -18.18 11.72
N MET A 65 -20.78 -17.38 10.95
CA MET A 65 -20.92 -15.92 10.85
C MET A 65 -21.84 -15.52 9.69
N ASP A 66 -22.17 -14.24 9.56
CA ASP A 66 -22.94 -13.72 8.43
C ASP A 66 -22.03 -13.53 7.19
N PRO A 67 -22.20 -14.33 6.12
CA PRO A 67 -21.36 -14.23 4.93
C PRO A 67 -21.58 -12.92 4.15
N ARG A 68 -22.69 -12.19 4.39
CA ARG A 68 -22.94 -10.89 3.74
C ARG A 68 -21.97 -9.80 4.19
N LEU A 69 -21.26 -10.03 5.29
CA LEU A 69 -20.26 -9.11 5.87
C LEU A 69 -18.82 -9.61 5.70
N ILE A 70 -18.63 -10.72 4.98
CA ILE A 70 -17.33 -11.36 4.73
C ILE A 70 -17.05 -11.36 3.22
N GLU A 71 -15.87 -10.90 2.81
CA GLU A 71 -15.36 -11.12 1.46
C GLU A 71 -14.22 -12.14 1.50
N VAL A 72 -14.36 -13.24 0.77
CA VAL A 72 -13.29 -14.24 0.62
C VAL A 72 -12.61 -14.02 -0.73
N SER A 73 -11.31 -13.76 -0.72
CA SER A 73 -10.48 -13.54 -1.92
C SER A 73 -9.37 -14.57 -2.02
N THR A 74 -9.08 -15.04 -3.24
CA THR A 74 -7.88 -15.82 -3.56
C THR A 74 -6.99 -15.06 -4.55
N PHE A 75 -5.68 -15.19 -4.40
CA PHE A 75 -4.68 -14.55 -5.26
C PHE A 75 -3.76 -15.55 -5.97
N ASP A 76 -4.22 -16.80 -6.14
CA ASP A 76 -3.46 -17.88 -6.77
C ASP A 76 -3.18 -17.62 -8.27
N GLN A 77 -4.14 -17.04 -8.99
CA GLN A 77 -4.03 -16.69 -10.40
C GLN A 77 -4.26 -15.19 -10.61
N PRO A 78 -3.24 -14.44 -11.06
CA PRO A 78 -3.43 -13.04 -11.36
C PRO A 78 -4.14 -12.81 -12.68
N THR A 79 -4.97 -11.79 -12.72
CA THR A 79 -5.54 -11.23 -13.95
C THR A 79 -4.49 -10.41 -14.72
N ASP A 80 -4.74 -10.15 -16.01
CA ASP A 80 -3.90 -9.26 -16.82
C ASP A 80 -3.74 -7.88 -16.18
N GLU A 81 -4.81 -7.38 -15.55
CA GLU A 81 -4.80 -6.10 -14.86
C GLU A 81 -3.83 -6.07 -13.67
N GLU A 82 -3.76 -7.17 -12.92
CA GLU A 82 -2.88 -7.35 -11.77
C GLU A 82 -1.44 -7.65 -12.19
N LEU A 83 -1.23 -8.35 -13.30
CA LEU A 83 0.10 -8.60 -13.89
C LEU A 83 0.72 -7.34 -14.49
N ALA A 84 -0.10 -6.41 -14.96
CA ALA A 84 0.37 -5.16 -15.55
C ALA A 84 0.79 -4.11 -14.50
N ARG A 85 0.65 -4.40 -13.20
CA ARG A 85 0.91 -3.49 -12.07
C ARG A 85 1.86 -4.11 -11.03
N PRO A 86 2.35 -3.31 -10.07
CA PRO A 86 3.16 -3.85 -8.97
C PRO A 86 2.41 -4.97 -8.21
N PRO A 87 3.11 -6.04 -7.77
CA PRO A 87 2.46 -7.21 -7.19
C PRO A 87 1.50 -6.90 -6.03
N ALA A 88 1.84 -5.94 -5.16
CA ALA A 88 1.01 -5.59 -4.01
C ALA A 88 -0.33 -4.95 -4.38
N TRP A 89 -0.44 -4.34 -5.56
CA TRP A 89 -1.65 -3.62 -6.00
C TRP A 89 -2.92 -4.46 -5.89
N ARG A 90 -2.84 -5.76 -6.16
CA ARG A 90 -3.99 -6.68 -6.09
C ARG A 90 -4.55 -6.83 -4.68
N TYR A 91 -3.69 -6.78 -3.66
CA TYR A 91 -4.11 -6.91 -2.26
C TYR A 91 -4.79 -5.64 -1.80
N TRP A 92 -4.21 -4.47 -2.14
CA TRP A 92 -4.82 -3.16 -1.88
C TRP A 92 -6.22 -3.06 -2.46
N ARG A 93 -6.42 -3.53 -3.71
CA ARG A 93 -7.75 -3.54 -4.35
C ARG A 93 -8.81 -4.35 -3.58
N LYS A 94 -8.38 -5.33 -2.79
CA LYS A 94 -9.25 -6.29 -2.09
C LYS A 94 -9.34 -6.07 -0.59
N LEU A 95 -8.68 -5.04 -0.05
CA LEU A 95 -8.77 -4.75 1.38
C LEU A 95 -10.24 -4.49 1.78
N PRO A 96 -10.73 -5.15 2.84
CA PRO A 96 -12.07 -4.91 3.33
C PRO A 96 -12.14 -3.48 3.91
N PRO A 97 -13.24 -2.74 3.69
CA PRO A 97 -13.43 -1.46 4.34
C PRO A 97 -13.69 -1.66 5.85
N LYS A 98 -13.60 -0.57 6.61
CA LYS A 98 -13.96 -0.55 8.04
C LYS A 98 -15.36 -1.13 8.27
N GLY A 99 -15.50 -1.93 9.33
CA GLY A 99 -16.74 -2.62 9.68
C GLY A 99 -17.00 -3.92 8.91
N ARG A 100 -16.05 -4.39 8.10
CA ARG A 100 -16.15 -5.65 7.34
C ARG A 100 -14.93 -6.56 7.54
N THR A 101 -15.12 -7.83 7.18
CA THR A 101 -14.08 -8.86 7.24
C THR A 101 -13.64 -9.28 5.84
N GLY A 102 -12.34 -9.31 5.61
CA GLY A 102 -11.72 -9.89 4.42
C GLY A 102 -10.93 -11.14 4.79
N ILE A 103 -11.17 -12.25 4.09
CA ILE A 103 -10.43 -13.52 4.26
C ILE A 103 -9.62 -13.80 3.01
N PHE A 104 -8.30 -13.84 3.12
CA PHE A 104 -7.40 -13.98 1.98
C PHE A 104 -6.69 -15.35 1.94
N PHE A 105 -6.82 -16.02 0.79
CA PHE A 105 -6.03 -17.18 0.38
C PHE A 105 -4.97 -16.77 -0.64
N GLY A 106 -3.88 -17.55 -0.77
CA GLY A 106 -2.87 -17.29 -1.81
C GLY A 106 -2.14 -15.95 -1.64
N THR A 107 -2.02 -15.46 -0.39
CA THR A 107 -1.47 -14.14 -0.05
C THR A 107 0.02 -13.98 -0.42
N TRP A 108 0.59 -12.82 -0.10
CA TRP A 108 2.03 -12.56 -0.24
C TRP A 108 2.91 -13.64 0.41
N TYR A 109 2.44 -14.28 1.49
CA TYR A 109 3.13 -15.41 2.12
C TYR A 109 3.17 -16.66 1.22
N SER A 110 2.04 -17.05 0.65
CA SER A 110 1.99 -18.14 -0.31
C SER A 110 2.89 -17.87 -1.50
N GLN A 111 2.88 -16.64 -2.03
CA GLN A 111 3.69 -16.26 -3.18
C GLN A 111 5.18 -16.31 -2.90
N MET A 112 5.66 -15.74 -1.78
CA MET A 112 7.09 -15.76 -1.45
C MET A 112 7.60 -17.18 -1.16
N LEU A 113 6.79 -18.01 -0.48
CA LEU A 113 7.15 -19.42 -0.21
C LEU A 113 7.21 -20.22 -1.51
N GLN A 114 6.19 -20.11 -2.37
CA GLN A 114 6.17 -20.80 -3.65
C GLN A 114 7.31 -20.33 -4.57
N ALA A 115 7.63 -19.04 -4.59
CA ALA A 115 8.76 -18.52 -5.34
C ALA A 115 10.09 -19.10 -4.85
N ARG A 116 10.29 -19.15 -3.53
CA ARG A 116 11.52 -19.69 -2.93
C ARG A 116 11.66 -21.19 -3.16
N ILE A 117 10.59 -21.96 -2.95
CA ILE A 117 10.59 -23.42 -3.09
C ILE A 117 10.77 -23.83 -4.55
N GLY A 118 10.12 -23.08 -5.46
CA GLY A 118 10.29 -23.24 -6.90
C GLY A 118 11.64 -22.74 -7.46
N GLY A 119 12.53 -22.21 -6.61
CA GLY A 119 13.85 -21.73 -7.02
C GLY A 119 13.84 -20.44 -7.84
N ARG A 120 12.72 -19.70 -7.87
CA ARG A 120 12.60 -18.41 -8.57
C ARG A 120 13.29 -17.26 -7.84
N ILE A 121 13.44 -17.39 -6.52
CA ILE A 121 14.14 -16.43 -5.66
C ILE A 121 15.08 -17.19 -4.71
N ASP A 122 16.13 -16.50 -4.27
CA ASP A 122 17.09 -16.98 -3.26
C ASP A 122 16.67 -16.58 -1.83
N ASP A 123 17.53 -16.87 -0.85
CA ASP A 123 17.27 -16.52 0.56
C ASP A 123 17.28 -15.00 0.80
N ALA A 124 18.12 -14.25 0.10
CA ALA A 124 18.20 -12.79 0.26
C ALA A 124 16.92 -12.10 -0.23
N ARG A 125 16.39 -12.52 -1.39
CA ARG A 125 15.12 -12.02 -1.90
C ARG A 125 13.93 -12.50 -1.08
N LEU A 126 13.97 -13.71 -0.50
CA LEU A 126 12.97 -14.14 0.47
C LEU A 126 12.97 -13.25 1.72
N ASP A 127 14.15 -12.93 2.26
CA ASP A 127 14.26 -12.05 3.44
C ASP A 127 13.72 -10.65 3.16
N GLN A 128 13.98 -10.10 1.99
CA GLN A 128 13.39 -8.81 1.57
C GLN A 128 11.86 -8.90 1.50
N ALA A 129 11.31 -9.96 0.91
CA ALA A 129 9.86 -10.16 0.84
C ALA A 129 9.22 -10.32 2.23
N ILE A 130 9.92 -10.98 3.17
CA ILE A 130 9.52 -11.09 4.58
C ILE A 130 9.47 -9.71 5.24
N ASP A 131 10.49 -8.88 5.02
CA ASP A 131 10.55 -7.55 5.64
C ASP A 131 9.50 -6.60 5.06
N ILE A 132 9.27 -6.65 3.74
CA ILE A 132 8.17 -5.90 3.08
C ILE A 132 6.82 -6.32 3.66
N ALA A 133 6.55 -7.62 3.79
CA ALA A 133 5.29 -8.10 4.38
C ALA A 133 5.12 -7.62 5.83
N GLY A 134 6.19 -7.62 6.62
CA GLY A 134 6.17 -7.11 7.99
C GLY A 134 5.87 -5.61 8.08
N ARG A 135 6.40 -4.80 7.16
CA ARG A 135 6.13 -3.35 7.10
C ARG A 135 4.70 -3.05 6.61
N LEU A 136 4.22 -3.79 5.61
CA LEU A 136 2.82 -3.70 5.17
C LEU A 136 1.84 -4.01 6.30
N GLU A 137 2.05 -5.11 7.03
CA GLU A 137 1.17 -5.48 8.15
C GLU A 137 1.21 -4.48 9.29
N ARG A 138 2.40 -3.93 9.58
CA ARG A 138 2.55 -2.85 10.56
C ARG A 138 1.73 -1.63 10.14
N MET A 139 1.93 -1.13 8.93
CA MET A 139 1.19 0.04 8.41
C MET A 139 -0.33 -0.21 8.42
N LEU A 140 -0.80 -1.39 8.03
CA LEU A 140 -2.23 -1.74 8.09
C LEU A 140 -2.76 -1.72 9.54
N SER A 141 -1.98 -2.25 10.48
CA SER A 141 -2.34 -2.28 11.91
C SER A 141 -2.32 -0.88 12.53
N ASP A 142 -1.35 -0.05 12.16
CA ASP A 142 -1.23 1.35 12.59
C ASP A 142 -2.39 2.21 12.04
N GLU A 143 -2.91 1.89 10.85
CA GLU A 143 -4.16 2.43 10.28
C GLU A 143 -5.43 1.82 10.90
N GLY A 144 -5.28 0.86 11.82
CA GLY A 144 -6.34 0.31 12.66
C GLY A 144 -6.82 -1.10 12.28
N ALA A 145 -6.25 -1.75 11.27
CA ALA A 145 -6.69 -3.09 10.87
C ALA A 145 -6.44 -4.14 11.97
N LEU A 146 -7.42 -5.00 12.22
CA LEU A 146 -7.27 -6.18 13.05
C LEU A 146 -6.85 -7.37 12.17
N ILE A 147 -5.59 -7.81 12.31
CA ILE A 147 -5.01 -8.84 11.44
C ILE A 147 -4.88 -10.17 12.18
N PHE A 148 -5.49 -11.23 11.61
CA PHE A 148 -5.30 -12.60 12.04
C PHE A 148 -4.53 -13.38 10.98
N LYS A 149 -3.52 -14.15 11.37
CA LYS A 149 -2.75 -14.99 10.45
C LYS A 149 -2.78 -16.43 10.94
N PHE A 150 -3.42 -17.30 10.17
CA PHE A 150 -3.55 -18.72 10.52
C PHE A 150 -2.65 -19.57 9.64
N TRP A 151 -1.80 -20.36 10.27
CA TRP A 151 -1.03 -21.41 9.62
C TRP A 151 -1.63 -22.77 9.97
N PHE A 152 -2.33 -23.38 9.01
CA PHE A 152 -2.85 -24.73 9.16
C PHE A 152 -1.74 -25.75 8.95
N HIS A 153 -1.51 -26.60 9.93
CA HIS A 153 -0.39 -27.52 9.95
C HIS A 153 -0.84 -28.99 9.92
N LEU A 154 -0.06 -29.81 9.22
CA LEU A 154 -0.13 -31.27 9.29
C LEU A 154 1.31 -31.77 9.27
N SER A 155 1.63 -32.73 10.11
CA SER A 155 2.92 -33.41 10.02
C SER A 155 3.05 -34.13 8.68
N LYS A 156 4.29 -34.37 8.24
CA LYS A 156 4.59 -35.04 6.97
C LYS A 156 3.87 -36.39 6.84
N LYS A 157 3.79 -37.13 7.95
CA LYS A 157 3.10 -38.41 8.04
C LYS A 157 1.60 -38.24 7.82
N ARG A 158 0.95 -37.35 8.58
CA ARG A 158 -0.49 -37.09 8.51
C ARG A 158 -0.93 -36.54 7.15
N MET A 159 -0.14 -35.64 6.55
CA MET A 159 -0.40 -35.14 5.21
C MET A 159 -0.41 -36.28 4.18
N LYS A 160 0.58 -37.20 4.22
CA LYS A 160 0.62 -38.35 3.32
C LYS A 160 -0.56 -39.31 3.52
N GLU A 161 -0.93 -39.57 4.78
CA GLU A 161 -2.11 -40.38 5.11
C GLU A 161 -3.39 -39.77 4.52
N ARG A 162 -3.57 -38.45 4.68
CA ARG A 162 -4.74 -37.72 4.16
C ARG A 162 -4.79 -37.67 2.64
N LEU A 163 -3.65 -37.43 1.97
CA LEU A 163 -3.57 -37.47 0.51
C LEU A 163 -3.99 -38.83 -0.04
N LYS A 164 -3.51 -39.92 0.58
CA LYS A 164 -3.90 -41.27 0.20
C LYS A 164 -5.41 -41.50 0.42
N ALA A 165 -5.93 -41.16 1.60
CA ALA A 165 -7.34 -41.32 1.92
C ALA A 165 -8.27 -40.55 0.97
N LEU A 166 -7.95 -39.30 0.63
CA LEU A 166 -8.74 -38.48 -0.30
C LEU A 166 -8.63 -38.96 -1.75
N ASN A 167 -7.48 -39.49 -2.16
CA ASN A 167 -7.31 -40.05 -3.50
C ASN A 167 -8.19 -41.28 -3.71
N ASP A 168 -8.34 -42.07 -2.64
CA ASP A 168 -9.12 -43.30 -2.65
C ASP A 168 -10.62 -43.05 -2.40
N ASP A 169 -11.04 -41.80 -2.14
CA ASP A 169 -12.43 -41.37 -1.96
C ASP A 169 -13.06 -40.90 -3.29
N PRO A 170 -14.00 -41.66 -3.88
CA PRO A 170 -14.62 -41.30 -5.16
C PRO A 170 -15.45 -40.02 -5.11
N LEU A 171 -15.96 -39.62 -3.93
CA LEU A 171 -16.83 -38.46 -3.75
C LEU A 171 -16.04 -37.17 -3.51
N HIS A 172 -14.79 -37.28 -3.04
CA HIS A 172 -14.00 -36.14 -2.59
C HIS A 172 -12.61 -36.02 -3.23
N SER A 173 -12.19 -36.98 -4.06
CA SER A 173 -10.91 -36.96 -4.78
C SER A 173 -10.72 -35.73 -5.67
N TRP A 174 -11.80 -35.15 -6.21
CA TRP A 174 -11.76 -33.89 -6.98
C TRP A 174 -11.25 -32.68 -6.17
N ARG A 175 -11.22 -32.77 -4.84
CA ARG A 175 -10.66 -31.75 -3.96
C ARG A 175 -9.13 -31.73 -3.96
N LEU A 176 -8.49 -32.80 -4.46
CA LEU A 176 -7.04 -32.86 -4.58
C LEU A 176 -6.58 -32.05 -5.79
N SER A 177 -5.73 -31.06 -5.52
CA SER A 177 -5.06 -30.29 -6.55
C SER A 177 -3.71 -30.92 -6.93
N SER A 178 -3.18 -30.57 -8.10
CA SER A 178 -1.81 -30.93 -8.48
C SER A 178 -0.77 -30.32 -7.52
N LEU A 179 -1.10 -29.21 -6.86
CA LEU A 179 -0.25 -28.56 -5.85
C LEU A 179 -0.10 -29.42 -4.60
N ASP A 180 -1.13 -30.18 -4.21
CA ASP A 180 -1.10 -30.99 -2.99
C ASP A 180 -0.04 -32.12 -3.12
N TRP A 181 -0.01 -32.77 -4.29
CA TRP A 181 0.99 -33.77 -4.61
C TRP A 181 2.39 -33.17 -4.78
N GLN A 182 2.51 -31.97 -5.35
CA GLN A 182 3.80 -31.26 -5.44
C GLN A 182 4.33 -30.84 -4.07
N GLN A 183 3.44 -30.37 -3.17
CA GLN A 183 3.79 -30.01 -1.81
C GLN A 183 4.25 -31.24 -1.03
N SER A 184 3.66 -32.42 -1.26
CA SER A 184 4.13 -33.66 -0.63
C SER A 184 5.61 -33.97 -0.91
N LYS A 185 6.09 -33.63 -2.11
CA LYS A 185 7.49 -33.80 -2.54
C LYS A 185 8.40 -32.72 -1.98
N THR A 186 7.85 -31.54 -1.69
CA THR A 186 8.60 -30.35 -1.27
C THR A 186 8.35 -29.97 0.20
N TYR A 187 7.65 -30.81 0.96
CA TYR A 187 7.20 -30.55 2.33
C TYR A 187 8.31 -30.03 3.24
N ASP A 188 9.46 -30.71 3.26
CA ASP A 188 10.56 -30.33 4.16
C ASP A 188 11.09 -28.93 3.85
N LYS A 189 11.12 -28.54 2.56
CA LYS A 189 11.49 -27.18 2.14
C LYS A 189 10.39 -26.18 2.52
N PHE A 190 9.12 -26.55 2.31
CA PHE A 190 7.97 -25.69 2.63
C PHE A 190 7.92 -25.35 4.12
N VAL A 191 8.07 -26.35 4.98
CA VAL A 191 8.09 -26.18 6.44
C VAL A 191 9.34 -25.40 6.88
N ARG A 192 10.52 -25.73 6.34
CA ARG A 192 11.77 -24.99 6.67
C ARG A 192 11.67 -23.50 6.36
N HIS A 193 11.19 -23.14 5.17
CA HIS A 193 11.03 -21.73 4.79
C HIS A 193 9.83 -21.09 5.49
N GLY A 194 8.76 -21.84 5.73
CA GLY A 194 7.61 -21.43 6.53
C GLY A 194 8.02 -21.02 7.94
N GLU A 195 8.87 -21.80 8.61
CA GLU A 195 9.39 -21.47 9.95
C GLU A 195 10.15 -20.13 9.97
N ARG A 196 10.98 -19.88 8.95
CA ARG A 196 11.69 -18.61 8.79
C ARG A 196 10.72 -17.43 8.63
N VAL A 197 9.73 -17.58 7.75
CA VAL A 197 8.69 -16.57 7.50
C VAL A 197 7.89 -16.29 8.77
N LEU A 198 7.35 -17.32 9.42
CA LEU A 198 6.53 -17.20 10.62
C LEU A 198 7.32 -16.54 11.74
N ARG A 199 8.54 -17.00 12.02
CA ARG A 199 9.39 -16.43 13.07
C ARG A 199 9.66 -14.94 12.84
N ARG A 200 9.93 -14.54 11.60
CA ARG A 200 10.25 -13.14 11.28
C ARG A 200 9.04 -12.24 11.15
N THR A 201 7.84 -12.77 10.99
CA THR A 201 6.60 -11.97 10.83
C THR A 201 5.60 -12.16 11.97
N ASN A 202 5.87 -13.03 12.95
CA ASN A 202 5.09 -13.10 14.18
C ASN A 202 5.37 -11.85 15.02
N ARG A 203 4.35 -11.01 15.20
CA ARG A 203 4.42 -9.75 15.94
C ARG A 203 3.23 -9.61 16.86
N ASP A 204 3.38 -8.88 17.95
CA ASP A 204 2.32 -8.74 18.95
C ASP A 204 1.05 -8.06 18.39
N PHE A 205 1.20 -7.18 17.39
CA PHE A 205 0.09 -6.53 16.70
C PHE A 205 -0.57 -7.41 15.62
N ALA A 206 0.13 -8.45 15.14
CA ALA A 206 -0.35 -9.37 14.10
C ALA A 206 0.36 -10.73 14.26
N PRO A 207 -0.05 -11.56 15.22
CA PRO A 207 0.60 -12.84 15.49
C PRO A 207 0.20 -13.90 14.46
N TRP A 208 1.04 -14.93 14.37
CA TRP A 208 0.77 -16.18 13.68
C TRP A 208 0.20 -17.21 14.65
N TYR A 209 -0.95 -17.76 14.30
CA TYR A 209 -1.58 -18.86 14.99
C TYR A 209 -1.36 -20.15 14.21
N VAL A 210 -0.51 -21.03 14.73
CA VAL A 210 -0.25 -22.35 14.14
C VAL A 210 -1.32 -23.33 14.65
N ILE A 211 -2.20 -23.77 13.76
CA ILE A 211 -3.34 -24.63 14.08
C ILE A 211 -3.09 -26.04 13.53
N GLU A 212 -3.06 -27.04 14.40
CA GLU A 212 -3.02 -28.43 13.96
C GLU A 212 -4.32 -28.78 13.20
N GLY A 213 -4.19 -29.22 11.96
CA GLY A 213 -5.30 -29.50 11.04
C GLY A 213 -5.75 -30.96 11.00
N THR A 214 -5.16 -31.82 11.85
CA THR A 214 -5.44 -33.26 11.92
C THR A 214 -6.91 -33.52 12.25
N ASP A 215 -7.40 -32.89 13.33
CA ASP A 215 -8.79 -32.99 13.77
C ASP A 215 -9.62 -31.80 13.28
N ALA A 216 -10.81 -32.07 12.74
CA ALA A 216 -11.67 -31.04 12.15
C ALA A 216 -12.36 -30.19 13.23
N ASN A 217 -12.77 -30.81 14.33
CA ASN A 217 -13.44 -30.13 15.43
C ASN A 217 -12.47 -29.16 16.13
N TYR A 218 -11.28 -29.66 16.48
CA TYR A 218 -10.21 -28.86 17.06
C TYR A 218 -9.84 -27.65 16.21
N ARG A 219 -9.53 -27.84 14.91
CA ARG A 219 -9.05 -26.74 14.07
C ARG A 219 -10.11 -25.64 13.93
N SER A 220 -11.36 -26.02 13.72
CA SER A 220 -12.45 -25.07 13.49
C SER A 220 -12.81 -24.32 14.78
N LEU A 221 -12.92 -25.03 15.90
CA LEU A 221 -13.21 -24.40 17.19
C LEU A 221 -12.07 -23.47 17.64
N SER A 222 -10.81 -23.87 17.42
CA SER A 222 -9.64 -23.06 17.77
C SER A 222 -9.61 -21.75 16.97
N VAL A 223 -9.81 -21.82 15.64
CA VAL A 223 -9.85 -20.63 14.79
C VAL A 223 -11.01 -19.71 15.18
N GLY A 224 -12.22 -20.25 15.38
CA GLY A 224 -13.38 -19.47 15.79
C GLY A 224 -13.17 -18.75 17.14
N ARG A 225 -12.55 -19.43 18.11
CA ARG A 225 -12.22 -18.84 19.43
C ARG A 225 -11.21 -17.71 19.34
N ILE A 226 -10.12 -17.93 18.61
CA ILE A 226 -9.08 -16.90 18.42
C ILE A 226 -9.67 -15.67 17.75
N LEU A 227 -10.52 -15.87 16.72
CA LEU A 227 -11.24 -14.79 16.06
C LEU A 227 -12.15 -14.04 17.03
N LEU A 228 -12.97 -14.76 17.80
CA LEU A 228 -13.88 -14.15 18.77
C LEU A 228 -13.14 -13.34 19.83
N GLU A 229 -12.12 -13.92 20.45
CA GLU A 229 -11.35 -13.28 21.52
C GLU A 229 -10.65 -12.01 21.01
N GLY A 230 -9.96 -12.09 19.87
CA GLY A 230 -9.30 -10.93 19.28
C GLY A 230 -10.29 -9.85 18.83
N LEU A 231 -11.44 -10.25 18.27
CA LEU A 231 -12.47 -9.31 17.83
C LEU A 231 -13.13 -8.61 19.03
N GLN A 232 -13.54 -9.35 20.06
CA GLN A 232 -14.10 -8.77 21.29
C GLN A 232 -13.11 -7.84 21.99
N ALA A 233 -11.83 -8.22 22.04
CA ALA A 233 -10.79 -7.35 22.59
C ALA A 233 -10.64 -6.04 21.78
N ALA A 234 -10.69 -6.11 20.45
CA ALA A 234 -10.59 -4.93 19.59
C ALA A 234 -11.84 -4.03 19.69
N LEU A 235 -13.04 -4.61 19.75
CA LEU A 235 -14.31 -3.87 19.89
C LEU A 235 -14.39 -3.09 21.21
N LYS A 236 -13.88 -3.68 22.30
CA LYS A 236 -13.82 -3.06 23.63
C LYS A 236 -12.76 -1.96 23.77
N ARG A 237 -11.76 -1.89 22.87
CA ARG A 237 -10.73 -0.85 22.94
C ARG A 237 -11.33 0.51 22.59
N GLU A 238 -11.47 1.38 23.59
CA GLU A 238 -11.79 2.79 23.38
C GLU A 238 -10.60 3.50 22.72
N GLY A 239 -10.79 4.01 21.52
CA GLY A 239 -9.74 4.65 20.73
C GLY A 239 -8.75 3.68 20.08
N ALA A 240 -7.98 4.16 19.10
CA ALA A 240 -6.87 3.40 18.54
C ALA A 240 -5.73 3.41 19.55
N ALA A 241 -5.25 2.24 19.98
CA ALA A 241 -4.04 2.13 20.79
C ALA A 241 -2.85 2.56 19.93
N ARG A 242 -2.54 3.86 19.92
CA ARG A 242 -1.49 4.45 19.10
C ARG A 242 -0.15 4.13 19.75
N SER A 243 0.61 3.20 19.18
CA SER A 243 2.03 3.11 19.53
C SER A 243 2.68 4.44 19.15
N SER A 244 3.30 5.13 20.10
CA SER A 244 4.08 6.32 19.78
C SER A 244 5.40 5.85 19.18
N PRO A 245 5.66 6.03 17.87
CA PRO A 245 6.96 5.71 17.32
C PRO A 245 8.00 6.55 18.04
N HIS A 246 9.16 5.97 18.35
CA HIS A 246 10.35 6.77 18.60
C HIS A 246 10.76 7.40 17.27
N ALA A 247 10.20 8.56 16.97
CA ALA A 247 10.66 9.35 15.84
C ALA A 247 11.87 10.17 16.27
N ALA A 248 12.89 10.22 15.41
CA ALA A 248 13.95 11.21 15.57
C ALA A 248 13.29 12.60 15.66
N PRO A 249 13.68 13.43 16.64
CA PRO A 249 13.07 14.74 16.84
C PRO A 249 13.14 15.54 15.53
N LEU A 250 12.09 16.30 15.25
CA LEU A 250 12.13 17.27 14.18
C LEU A 250 13.27 18.24 14.48
N VAL A 251 14.29 18.26 13.63
CA VAL A 251 15.43 19.16 13.81
C VAL A 251 15.03 20.48 13.17
N SER A 252 14.59 21.44 13.98
CA SER A 252 14.51 22.83 13.54
C SER A 252 15.92 23.30 13.17
N SER A 253 16.07 23.98 12.03
CA SER A 253 17.35 24.57 11.64
C SER A 253 17.87 25.47 12.76
N LEU A 254 19.07 25.14 13.28
CA LEU A 254 19.71 25.92 14.35
C LEU A 254 20.19 27.30 13.88
N ASP A 255 20.33 27.48 12.57
CA ASP A 255 20.80 28.69 11.91
C ASP A 255 19.71 29.41 11.09
N ASN A 256 18.45 29.01 11.25
CA ASN A 256 17.28 29.52 10.52
C ASN A 256 17.45 29.50 8.99
N ARG A 257 18.20 28.54 8.45
CA ARG A 257 18.30 28.28 7.00
C ARG A 257 17.35 27.15 6.62
N ALA A 258 16.34 27.44 5.81
CA ALA A 258 15.51 26.40 5.23
C ALA A 258 16.13 25.87 3.91
N LEU A 259 15.86 24.61 3.59
CA LEU A 259 16.25 24.01 2.31
C LEU A 259 15.80 24.85 1.10
N LEU A 260 14.60 25.44 1.18
CA LEU A 260 14.03 26.26 0.11
C LEU A 260 14.77 27.59 -0.06
N ASP A 261 15.43 28.10 0.98
CA ASP A 261 16.19 29.36 0.93
C ASP A 261 17.50 29.21 0.14
N ALA A 262 17.98 27.98 -0.03
CA ALA A 262 19.17 27.68 -0.82
C ALA A 262 18.92 27.67 -2.34
N LEU A 263 17.66 27.76 -2.78
CA LEU A 263 17.30 27.76 -4.20
C LEU A 263 17.62 29.11 -4.87
N ASP A 264 18.23 29.06 -6.05
CA ASP A 264 18.39 30.25 -6.88
C ASP A 264 17.08 30.58 -7.60
N MET A 265 16.26 31.38 -6.93
CA MET A 265 14.96 31.84 -7.39
C MET A 265 15.04 32.91 -8.50
N THR A 266 16.24 33.29 -8.94
CA THR A 266 16.48 34.25 -10.03
C THR A 266 16.59 33.59 -11.41
N GLN A 267 16.62 32.26 -11.47
CA GLN A 267 16.63 31.52 -12.73
C GLN A 267 15.40 31.86 -13.57
N THR A 268 15.64 32.31 -14.80
CA THR A 268 14.61 32.67 -15.77
C THR A 268 14.95 32.12 -17.14
N LEU A 269 13.93 31.97 -17.99
CA LEU A 269 14.11 31.63 -19.39
C LEU A 269 13.36 32.66 -20.24
N ASP A 270 14.04 33.25 -21.22
CA ASP A 270 13.37 34.15 -22.13
C ASP A 270 12.35 33.41 -23.01
N LYS A 271 11.48 34.17 -23.66
CA LYS A 271 10.36 33.59 -24.42
C LYS A 271 10.81 32.80 -25.65
N ALA A 272 11.88 33.22 -26.33
CA ALA A 272 12.36 32.58 -27.54
C ALA A 272 13.02 31.24 -27.19
N ASP A 273 13.91 31.24 -26.20
CA ASP A 273 14.56 30.04 -25.68
C ASP A 273 13.55 29.07 -25.08
N TYR A 274 12.55 29.58 -24.36
CA TYR A 274 11.44 28.78 -23.85
C TYR A 274 10.72 28.04 -24.96
N GLN A 275 10.36 28.72 -26.06
CA GLN A 275 9.64 28.10 -27.16
C GLN A 275 10.48 27.01 -27.83
N ALA A 276 11.78 27.27 -28.03
CA ALA A 276 12.70 26.30 -28.61
C ALA A 276 12.89 25.07 -27.71
N GLN A 277 13.23 25.27 -26.43
CA GLN A 277 13.49 24.18 -25.50
C GLN A 277 12.21 23.38 -25.17
N LEU A 278 11.06 24.06 -25.05
CA LEU A 278 9.78 23.38 -24.84
C LEU A 278 9.50 22.40 -25.98
N LEU A 279 9.66 22.83 -27.23
CA LEU A 279 9.42 21.97 -28.40
C LEU A 279 10.31 20.73 -28.36
N VAL A 280 11.60 20.90 -28.07
CA VAL A 280 12.59 19.82 -28.00
C VAL A 280 12.23 18.82 -26.90
N GLU A 281 11.99 19.29 -25.67
CA GLU A 281 11.71 18.40 -24.54
C GLU A 281 10.34 17.72 -24.67
N GLN A 282 9.34 18.36 -25.29
CA GLN A 282 8.06 17.72 -25.61
C GLN A 282 8.22 16.62 -26.67
N ALA A 283 8.96 16.88 -27.74
CA ALA A 283 9.24 15.88 -28.77
C ALA A 283 10.02 14.68 -28.19
N ARG A 284 10.98 14.95 -27.29
CA ARG A 284 11.74 13.94 -26.55
C ARG A 284 10.83 13.08 -25.66
N LEU A 285 9.94 13.69 -24.87
CA LEU A 285 8.98 12.96 -24.04
C LEU A 285 8.05 12.09 -24.89
N ALA A 286 7.52 12.63 -25.98
CA ALA A 286 6.67 11.90 -26.91
C ALA A 286 7.40 10.72 -27.56
N GLY A 287 8.70 10.86 -27.83
CA GLY A 287 9.56 9.77 -28.30
C GLY A 287 9.74 8.68 -27.25
N LEU A 288 10.14 9.04 -26.03
CA LEU A 288 10.38 8.12 -24.92
C LEU A 288 9.10 7.34 -24.54
N MET A 289 7.94 8.01 -24.49
CA MET A 289 6.66 7.37 -24.18
C MET A 289 6.18 6.39 -25.27
N ARG A 290 6.68 6.52 -26.51
CA ARG A 290 6.40 5.58 -27.62
C ARG A 290 7.44 4.48 -27.76
N ASP A 291 8.54 4.57 -27.03
CA ASP A 291 9.61 3.58 -27.08
C ASP A 291 9.10 2.21 -26.61
N LYS A 292 9.53 1.14 -27.28
CA LYS A 292 9.15 -0.24 -26.94
C LYS A 292 9.52 -0.62 -25.50
N ARG A 293 10.54 0.01 -24.92
CA ARG A 293 10.97 -0.19 -23.53
C ARG A 293 9.90 0.19 -22.52
N MET A 294 9.01 1.14 -22.84
CA MET A 294 7.84 1.45 -22.01
C MET A 294 6.92 0.25 -21.77
N ARG A 295 7.01 -0.85 -22.53
CA ARG A 295 6.25 -2.08 -22.23
C ARG A 295 6.69 -2.76 -20.93
N GLN A 296 7.89 -2.47 -20.44
CA GLN A 296 8.44 -2.98 -19.18
C GLN A 296 8.34 -1.95 -18.04
N HIS A 297 7.99 -0.71 -18.36
CA HIS A 297 7.94 0.40 -17.41
C HIS A 297 6.57 1.05 -17.33
N ALA A 298 6.32 1.83 -16.29
CA ALA A 298 5.26 2.82 -16.27
C ALA A 298 5.86 4.16 -15.82
N LEU A 299 5.17 5.27 -16.04
CA LEU A 299 5.60 6.58 -15.55
C LEU A 299 4.60 7.09 -14.51
N LEU A 300 5.12 7.61 -13.40
CA LEU A 300 4.33 8.29 -12.38
C LEU A 300 4.99 9.62 -12.06
N ALA A 301 4.24 10.72 -12.16
CA ALA A 301 4.73 12.05 -11.80
C ALA A 301 3.89 12.65 -10.67
N VAL A 302 4.55 13.13 -9.63
CA VAL A 302 3.94 13.82 -8.48
C VAL A 302 4.21 15.31 -8.56
N PHE A 303 3.17 16.12 -8.44
CA PHE A 303 3.26 17.58 -8.43
C PHE A 303 2.77 18.13 -7.10
N GLU A 304 3.71 18.59 -6.28
CA GLU A 304 3.49 19.40 -5.09
C GLU A 304 4.11 20.80 -5.29
N GLY A 305 3.88 21.71 -4.35
CA GLY A 305 4.43 23.06 -4.39
C GLY A 305 3.47 24.09 -3.83
N ASN A 306 3.97 25.31 -3.59
CA ASN A 306 3.18 26.39 -2.99
C ASN A 306 1.89 26.67 -3.78
N ASP A 307 0.90 27.23 -3.10
CA ASP A 307 -0.27 27.76 -3.78
C ASP A 307 0.13 28.87 -4.76
N ALA A 308 -0.47 28.84 -5.94
CA ALA A 308 -0.08 29.61 -7.12
C ALA A 308 1.32 29.37 -7.72
N ALA A 309 2.08 28.35 -7.31
CA ALA A 309 3.38 28.01 -7.92
C ALA A 309 3.30 27.63 -9.41
N GLY A 310 2.16 27.12 -9.87
CA GLY A 310 1.89 26.91 -11.30
C GLY A 310 1.80 25.44 -11.75
N LYS A 311 1.58 24.50 -10.82
CA LYS A 311 1.41 23.06 -11.04
C LYS A 311 0.58 22.71 -12.28
N GLY A 312 -0.70 23.10 -12.32
CA GLY A 312 -1.58 22.83 -13.47
C GLY A 312 -1.09 23.41 -14.81
N GLY A 313 -0.33 24.50 -14.78
CA GLY A 313 0.30 25.06 -15.99
C GLY A 313 1.46 24.22 -16.51
N ALA A 314 2.26 23.63 -15.61
CA ALA A 314 3.33 22.70 -15.94
C ALA A 314 2.76 21.36 -16.43
N ILE A 315 1.79 20.79 -15.71
CA ILE A 315 1.08 19.56 -16.11
C ILE A 315 0.52 19.72 -17.52
N ARG A 316 -0.11 20.85 -17.85
CA ARG A 316 -0.62 21.11 -19.21
C ARG A 316 0.46 21.11 -20.31
N ARG A 317 1.72 21.45 -19.99
CA ARG A 317 2.83 21.37 -20.96
C ARG A 317 3.33 19.95 -21.13
N VAL A 318 3.37 19.18 -20.06
CA VAL A 318 3.64 17.74 -20.11
C VAL A 318 2.59 17.04 -20.97
N THR A 319 1.31 17.25 -20.68
CA THR A 319 0.21 16.59 -21.39
C THR A 319 0.05 17.08 -22.83
N GLY A 320 0.45 18.33 -23.12
CA GLY A 320 0.50 18.85 -24.48
C GLY A 320 1.51 18.15 -25.40
N ALA A 321 2.41 17.33 -24.85
CA ALA A 321 3.33 16.50 -25.64
C ALA A 321 2.75 15.15 -26.06
N LEU A 322 1.61 14.74 -25.48
CA LEU A 322 1.13 13.35 -25.51
C LEU A 322 -0.33 13.25 -25.95
N ASP A 323 -0.70 12.11 -26.51
CA ASP A 323 -2.10 11.76 -26.74
C ASP A 323 -2.80 11.48 -25.39
N PRO A 324 -4.02 11.99 -25.15
CA PRO A 324 -4.76 11.76 -23.90
C PRO A 324 -4.95 10.28 -23.51
N ARG A 325 -4.85 9.33 -24.45
CA ARG A 325 -4.92 7.88 -24.16
C ARG A 325 -3.65 7.32 -23.51
N GLN A 326 -2.56 8.09 -23.51
CA GLN A 326 -1.28 7.71 -22.93
C GLN A 326 -1.17 8.06 -21.45
N TYR A 327 -1.95 9.04 -20.97
CA TYR A 327 -1.85 9.53 -19.60
C TYR A 327 -3.18 9.60 -18.87
N ARG A 328 -3.11 9.64 -17.54
CA ARG A 328 -4.23 9.93 -16.63
C ARG A 328 -3.78 10.99 -15.64
N ILE A 329 -4.60 12.00 -15.42
CA ILE A 329 -4.39 13.01 -14.37
C ILE A 329 -5.31 12.68 -13.20
N VAL A 330 -4.76 12.67 -12.00
CA VAL A 330 -5.46 12.42 -10.75
C VAL A 330 -5.29 13.66 -9.86
N PRO A 331 -6.26 14.59 -9.88
CA PRO A 331 -6.28 15.68 -8.92
C PRO A 331 -6.66 15.13 -7.55
N VAL A 332 -5.76 15.23 -6.57
CA VAL A 332 -6.01 14.74 -5.20
C VAL A 332 -6.64 15.84 -4.37
N ALA A 333 -7.81 15.53 -3.82
CA ALA A 333 -8.60 16.40 -2.97
C ALA A 333 -8.90 15.71 -1.64
N SER A 334 -9.83 16.28 -0.86
CA SER A 334 -10.35 15.65 0.35
C SER A 334 -10.82 14.22 0.07
N PRO A 335 -10.60 13.29 1.02
CA PRO A 335 -11.15 11.94 0.97
C PRO A 335 -12.62 11.88 0.59
N THR A 336 -12.98 10.91 -0.23
CA THR A 336 -14.36 10.40 -0.30
C THR A 336 -14.65 9.44 0.87
N ASP A 337 -15.93 9.16 1.14
CA ASP A 337 -16.33 8.22 2.20
C ASP A 337 -15.74 6.82 1.98
N GLU A 338 -15.67 6.36 0.72
CA GLU A 338 -15.03 5.09 0.36
C GLU A 338 -13.54 5.08 0.74
N GLU A 339 -12.84 6.19 0.51
CA GLU A 339 -11.42 6.32 0.82
C GLU A 339 -11.15 6.50 2.31
N LEU A 340 -12.09 7.07 3.09
CA LEU A 340 -12.02 7.14 4.56
C LEU A 340 -12.26 5.80 5.22
N ALA A 341 -13.01 4.91 4.55
CA ALA A 341 -13.25 3.56 4.99
C ALA A 341 -12.03 2.62 4.80
N GLN A 342 -10.94 3.11 4.21
CA GLN A 342 -9.74 2.35 3.87
C GLN A 342 -8.48 2.97 4.50
N PRO A 343 -7.36 2.23 4.58
CA PRO A 343 -6.07 2.79 4.97
C PRO A 343 -5.60 3.88 3.98
N TYR A 344 -4.86 4.87 4.47
CA TYR A 344 -4.48 6.06 3.72
C TYR A 344 -3.99 5.84 2.29
N LEU A 345 -3.01 4.94 2.13
CA LEU A 345 -2.37 4.73 0.83
C LEU A 345 -3.27 4.04 -0.20
N TRP A 346 -4.40 3.47 0.23
CA TRP A 346 -5.34 2.76 -0.65
C TRP A 346 -5.84 3.64 -1.80
N ARG A 347 -6.15 4.91 -1.51
CA ARG A 347 -6.64 5.86 -2.52
C ARG A 347 -5.61 6.18 -3.61
N PHE A 348 -4.32 5.96 -3.35
CA PHE A 348 -3.27 6.20 -4.33
C PHE A 348 -2.93 4.91 -5.08
N TRP A 349 -2.91 3.77 -4.38
CA TRP A 349 -2.75 2.45 -4.99
C TRP A 349 -3.76 2.20 -6.12
N ARG A 350 -5.03 2.59 -5.96
CA ARG A 350 -6.06 2.44 -7.01
C ARG A 350 -5.76 3.19 -8.31
N HIS A 351 -4.82 4.14 -8.29
CA HIS A 351 -4.46 5.00 -9.42
C HIS A 351 -3.07 4.72 -10.02
N ILE A 352 -2.36 3.72 -9.50
CA ILE A 352 -1.06 3.32 -10.03
C ILE A 352 -1.19 2.86 -11.49
N PRO A 353 -0.33 3.38 -12.39
CA PRO A 353 -0.39 3.08 -13.81
C PRO A 353 -0.04 1.62 -14.07
N ALA A 354 -0.72 1.03 -15.05
CA ALA A 354 -0.25 -0.19 -15.68
C ALA A 354 1.01 0.10 -16.53
N ARG A 355 1.80 -0.94 -16.84
CA ARG A 355 2.93 -0.83 -17.77
C ARG A 355 2.52 -0.17 -19.10
N GLY A 356 3.37 0.70 -19.63
CA GLY A 356 3.13 1.52 -20.81
C GLY A 356 2.22 2.72 -20.60
N LYS A 357 1.75 2.99 -19.37
CA LYS A 357 0.90 4.13 -19.03
C LYS A 357 1.62 5.16 -18.18
N PHE A 358 1.05 6.37 -18.17
CA PHE A 358 1.53 7.50 -17.37
C PHE A 358 0.43 8.01 -16.43
N THR A 359 0.67 8.04 -15.13
CA THR A 359 -0.21 8.74 -14.17
C THR A 359 0.45 10.02 -13.66
N ILE A 360 -0.31 11.12 -13.64
CA ILE A 360 0.10 12.40 -13.06
C ILE A 360 -0.77 12.69 -11.83
N PHE A 361 -0.15 12.84 -10.68
CA PHE A 361 -0.78 13.28 -9.45
C PHE A 361 -0.61 14.81 -9.29
N ASP A 362 -1.73 15.56 -9.30
CA ASP A 362 -1.76 16.99 -8.92
C ASP A 362 -2.20 17.05 -7.45
N ARG A 363 -1.23 17.27 -6.55
CA ARG A 363 -1.25 16.79 -5.15
C ARG A 363 -1.22 15.26 -5.06
N SER A 364 -0.82 14.72 -3.91
CA SER A 364 -0.49 13.30 -3.75
C SER A 364 -0.58 12.80 -2.30
N TRP A 365 -0.02 11.61 -2.03
CA TRP A 365 0.16 11.04 -0.69
C TRP A 365 1.04 11.90 0.23
N TYR A 366 1.82 12.83 -0.32
CA TYR A 366 2.56 13.80 0.48
C TYR A 366 1.65 14.78 1.22
N GLY A 367 0.35 14.85 0.89
CA GLY A 367 -0.64 15.61 1.64
C GLY A 367 -0.62 15.33 3.14
N ARG A 368 -0.35 14.08 3.55
CA ARG A 368 -0.27 13.70 4.97
C ARG A 368 0.85 14.41 5.73
N VAL A 369 2.02 14.53 5.12
CA VAL A 369 3.20 15.18 5.73
C VAL A 369 3.27 16.68 5.41
N LEU A 370 2.31 17.20 4.65
CA LEU A 370 2.16 18.61 4.27
C LEU A 370 0.88 19.19 4.89
N VAL A 371 -0.22 19.25 4.13
CA VAL A 371 -1.46 19.92 4.55
C VAL A 371 -2.08 19.27 5.79
N GLU A 372 -2.10 17.93 5.90
CA GLU A 372 -2.70 17.29 7.08
C GLU A 372 -1.86 17.52 8.34
N ARG A 373 -0.53 17.62 8.21
CA ARG A 373 0.38 18.00 9.30
C ARG A 373 0.17 19.46 9.73
N VAL A 374 0.16 20.41 8.78
CA VAL A 374 0.07 21.86 9.06
C VAL A 374 -1.33 22.27 9.53
N GLU A 375 -2.39 21.60 9.07
CA GLU A 375 -3.77 21.84 9.48
C GLU A 375 -4.23 20.93 10.64
N GLY A 376 -3.41 19.98 11.09
CA GLY A 376 -3.76 19.07 12.18
C GLY A 376 -4.90 18.09 11.84
N LEU A 377 -5.00 17.66 10.58
CA LEU A 377 -6.03 16.74 10.10
C LEU A 377 -5.70 15.27 10.39
N CYS A 378 -4.46 14.99 10.79
CA CYS A 378 -4.01 13.69 11.27
C CYS A 378 -3.20 13.86 12.57
N SER A 379 -3.00 12.78 13.32
CA SER A 379 -2.21 12.87 14.54
C SER A 379 -0.71 12.96 14.22
N GLU A 380 0.08 13.45 15.17
CA GLU A 380 1.53 13.50 15.04
C GLU A 380 2.15 12.14 14.73
N VAL A 381 1.65 11.10 15.38
CA VAL A 381 2.05 9.71 15.12
C VAL A 381 1.80 9.30 13.67
N ASP A 382 0.69 9.73 13.08
CA ASP A 382 0.30 9.36 11.71
C ASP A 382 1.23 9.96 10.66
N TRP A 383 1.50 11.28 10.73
CA TRP A 383 2.38 11.88 9.74
C TRP A 383 3.85 11.50 9.97
N LEU A 384 4.29 11.25 11.22
CA LEU A 384 5.66 10.82 11.50
C LEU A 384 5.98 9.45 10.90
N ARG A 385 5.09 8.46 11.03
CA ARG A 385 5.32 7.13 10.42
C ARG A 385 5.22 7.17 8.90
N SER A 386 4.42 8.08 8.34
CA SER A 386 4.16 8.10 6.91
C SER A 386 5.35 8.46 6.03
N TYR A 387 6.43 9.07 6.55
CA TYR A 387 7.67 9.19 5.76
C TYR A 387 8.23 7.82 5.36
N GLY A 388 8.28 6.88 6.31
CA GLY A 388 8.75 5.51 6.04
C GLY A 388 7.79 4.74 5.14
N GLU A 389 6.49 4.87 5.39
CA GLU A 389 5.45 4.20 4.58
C GLU A 389 5.43 4.70 3.13
N ILE A 390 5.67 6.00 2.92
CA ILE A 390 5.81 6.59 1.59
C ILE A 390 7.06 6.04 0.89
N ASN A 391 8.19 5.93 1.60
CA ASN A 391 9.41 5.34 1.03
C ASN A 391 9.21 3.87 0.64
N ASP A 392 8.56 3.07 1.50
CA ASP A 392 8.21 1.68 1.21
C ASP A 392 7.28 1.58 -0.01
N PHE A 393 6.27 2.44 -0.07
CA PHE A 393 5.38 2.52 -1.22
C PHE A 393 6.14 2.82 -2.52
N GLU A 394 7.00 3.84 -2.53
CA GLU A 394 7.79 4.22 -3.71
C GLU A 394 8.83 3.15 -4.08
N GLU A 395 9.39 2.42 -3.11
CA GLU A 395 10.25 1.25 -3.32
C GLU A 395 9.48 0.12 -4.03
N GLU A 396 8.26 -0.18 -3.61
CA GLU A 396 7.43 -1.19 -4.29
C GLU A 396 7.09 -0.79 -5.74
N LEU A 397 6.82 0.48 -5.99
CA LEU A 397 6.56 1.00 -7.33
C LEU A 397 7.80 0.88 -8.23
N THR A 398 8.94 1.39 -7.76
CA THR A 398 10.20 1.40 -8.51
C THR A 398 10.72 -0.02 -8.74
N GLY A 399 10.64 -0.89 -7.74
CA GLY A 399 10.98 -2.32 -7.86
C GLY A 399 10.13 -3.08 -8.88
N ALA A 400 8.93 -2.59 -9.20
CA ALA A 400 8.05 -3.14 -10.24
C ALA A 400 8.23 -2.50 -11.63
N GLY A 401 9.18 -1.57 -11.78
CA GLY A 401 9.48 -0.88 -13.03
C GLY A 401 8.72 0.44 -13.25
N VAL A 402 8.06 0.97 -12.22
CA VAL A 402 7.44 2.31 -12.31
C VAL A 402 8.52 3.38 -12.11
N VAL A 403 8.69 4.24 -13.10
CA VAL A 403 9.56 5.42 -13.02
C VAL A 403 8.80 6.50 -12.23
N VAL A 404 9.24 6.77 -11.00
CA VAL A 404 8.63 7.77 -10.11
C VAL A 404 9.42 9.07 -10.19
N VAL A 405 8.74 10.18 -10.49
CA VAL A 405 9.34 11.51 -10.56
C VAL A 405 8.53 12.49 -9.70
N LYS A 406 9.19 13.19 -8.77
CA LYS A 406 8.53 14.03 -7.78
C LYS A 406 8.98 15.48 -7.91
N PHE A 407 8.03 16.40 -7.99
CA PHE A 407 8.29 17.83 -8.15
C PHE A 407 7.72 18.63 -6.99
N TRP A 408 8.57 19.43 -6.34
CA TRP A 408 8.12 20.53 -5.50
C TRP A 408 8.35 21.84 -6.26
N LEU A 409 7.26 22.51 -6.67
CA LEU A 409 7.36 23.82 -7.31
C LEU A 409 7.43 24.91 -6.24
N ALA A 410 8.63 25.45 -6.04
CA ALA A 410 8.90 26.52 -5.07
C ALA A 410 8.68 27.90 -5.73
N ILE A 411 8.05 28.82 -5.01
CA ILE A 411 8.06 30.26 -5.31
C ILE A 411 8.39 31.01 -4.03
N ASP A 412 8.83 32.27 -4.13
CA ASP A 412 8.95 33.12 -2.95
C ASP A 412 7.59 33.74 -2.53
N GLN A 413 7.53 34.26 -1.30
CA GLN A 413 6.32 34.88 -0.75
C GLN A 413 5.84 36.07 -1.59
N GLN A 414 6.76 36.82 -2.20
CA GLN A 414 6.42 38.03 -2.96
C GLN A 414 5.74 37.66 -4.29
N THR A 415 6.33 36.72 -5.03
CA THR A 415 5.80 36.13 -6.26
C THR A 415 4.44 35.48 -6.01
N GLN A 416 4.24 34.81 -4.88
CA GLN A 416 2.93 34.27 -4.52
C GLN A 416 1.88 35.38 -4.40
N LEU A 417 2.19 36.45 -3.66
CA LEU A 417 1.30 37.59 -3.46
C LEU A 417 0.93 38.28 -4.78
N GLU A 418 1.92 38.51 -5.63
CA GLU A 418 1.71 39.07 -6.97
C GLU A 418 0.78 38.20 -7.82
N ARG A 419 0.96 36.88 -7.77
CA ARG A 419 0.11 35.92 -8.49
C ARG A 419 -1.29 35.85 -7.91
N PHE A 420 -1.48 36.01 -6.61
CA PHE A 420 -2.80 36.09 -5.97
C PHE A 420 -3.54 37.33 -6.47
N LYS A 421 -2.94 38.51 -6.33
CA LYS A 421 -3.50 39.78 -6.82
C LYS A 421 -3.84 39.74 -8.32
N ALA A 422 -2.95 39.16 -9.14
CA ALA A 422 -3.18 39.01 -10.58
C ALA A 422 -4.36 38.06 -10.90
N ARG A 423 -4.60 37.03 -10.09
CA ARG A 423 -5.75 36.12 -10.25
C ARG A 423 -7.06 36.80 -9.86
N GLU A 424 -7.06 37.58 -8.77
CA GLU A 424 -8.22 38.38 -8.35
C GLU A 424 -8.58 39.45 -9.41
N ALA A 425 -7.58 40.06 -10.05
CA ALA A 425 -7.82 41.02 -11.12
C ALA A 425 -8.44 40.38 -12.38
N THR A 426 -8.17 39.10 -12.67
CA THR A 426 -8.60 38.43 -13.91
C THR A 426 -9.97 37.75 -13.73
N PRO A 427 -11.05 38.17 -14.43
CA PRO A 427 -12.42 37.70 -14.19
C PRO A 427 -12.58 36.17 -14.17
N PHE A 428 -11.96 35.45 -15.10
CA PHE A 428 -12.04 33.99 -15.22
C PHE A 428 -10.98 33.23 -14.38
N LYS A 429 -10.22 33.92 -13.52
CA LYS A 429 -9.30 33.28 -12.56
C LYS A 429 -9.64 33.59 -11.11
N ARG A 430 -10.60 34.49 -10.85
CA ARG A 430 -11.05 34.86 -9.51
C ARG A 430 -11.44 33.65 -8.66
N PHE A 431 -12.13 32.68 -9.25
CA PHE A 431 -12.52 31.44 -8.56
C PHE A 431 -11.36 30.52 -8.15
N LYS A 432 -10.11 30.83 -8.54
CA LYS A 432 -8.91 30.06 -8.20
C LYS A 432 -8.16 30.59 -6.97
N ILE A 433 -8.72 31.58 -6.28
CA ILE A 433 -8.25 32.05 -4.98
C ILE A 433 -9.45 32.00 -4.03
N THR A 434 -9.22 31.38 -2.89
CA THR A 434 -10.19 31.14 -1.82
C THR A 434 -9.65 31.73 -0.51
N GLU A 435 -10.50 31.85 0.51
CA GLU A 435 -10.06 32.26 1.86
C GLU A 435 -9.02 31.28 2.43
N GLU A 436 -9.10 30.01 2.06
CA GLU A 436 -8.13 28.98 2.44
C GLU A 436 -6.73 29.26 1.87
N ASP A 437 -6.63 29.77 0.63
CA ASP A 437 -5.33 30.13 0.04
C ASP A 437 -4.63 31.26 0.83
N TRP A 438 -5.38 32.21 1.38
CA TRP A 438 -4.86 33.27 2.23
C TRP A 438 -4.44 32.73 3.61
N ARG A 439 -5.26 31.85 4.22
CA ARG A 439 -4.90 31.19 5.48
C ARG A 439 -3.63 30.34 5.35
N ASN A 440 -3.47 29.61 4.24
CA ASN A 440 -2.28 28.80 3.98
C ASN A 440 -1.03 29.68 3.84
N ARG A 441 -1.18 30.87 3.24
CA ARG A 441 -0.09 31.85 3.13
C ARG A 441 0.39 32.33 4.51
N ASP A 442 -0.51 32.55 5.46
CA ASP A 442 -0.14 32.96 6.82
C ASP A 442 0.67 31.88 7.57
N LYS A 443 0.60 30.62 7.11
CA LYS A 443 1.36 29.48 7.63
C LYS A 443 2.62 29.15 6.79
N TRP A 444 3.18 30.13 6.09
CA TRP A 444 4.32 29.95 5.19
C TRP A 444 5.47 29.16 5.82
N ASP A 445 5.92 29.58 7.01
CA ASP A 445 7.08 28.99 7.69
C ASP A 445 6.82 27.53 8.08
N ALA A 446 5.59 27.21 8.52
CA ALA A 446 5.21 25.83 8.82
C ALA A 446 5.26 24.92 7.57
N TYR A 447 4.93 25.46 6.40
CA TYR A 447 5.11 24.74 5.14
C TYR A 447 6.58 24.62 4.73
N CYS A 448 7.41 25.64 4.96
CA CYS A 448 8.86 25.54 4.73
C CYS A 448 9.48 24.40 5.54
N ASP A 449 9.15 24.30 6.83
CA ASP A 449 9.62 23.22 7.71
C ASP A 449 9.10 21.85 7.24
N ALA A 450 7.81 21.74 6.95
CA ALA A 450 7.20 20.49 6.49
C ALA A 450 7.81 19.99 5.17
N VAL A 451 8.15 20.90 4.25
CA VAL A 451 8.81 20.58 2.98
C VAL A 451 10.25 20.16 3.19
N GLY A 452 10.99 20.84 4.07
CA GLY A 452 12.34 20.43 4.47
C GLY A 452 12.34 18.99 4.98
N ASP A 453 11.51 18.70 5.98
CA ASP A 453 11.36 17.35 6.54
C ASP A 453 10.94 16.31 5.48
N MET A 454 10.01 16.68 4.60
CA MET A 454 9.58 15.82 3.50
C MET A 454 10.75 15.46 2.58
N VAL A 455 11.54 16.44 2.15
CA VAL A 455 12.67 16.19 1.26
C VAL A 455 13.75 15.39 1.97
N ASP A 456 14.12 15.75 3.19
CA ASP A 456 15.15 15.05 3.97
C ASP A 456 14.81 13.58 4.20
N ARG A 457 13.54 13.28 4.48
CA ARG A 457 13.09 11.93 4.84
C ARG A 457 12.63 11.09 3.67
N THR A 458 12.36 11.68 2.50
CA THR A 458 11.80 10.96 1.33
C THR A 458 12.47 11.24 -0.01
N SER A 459 13.48 12.11 -0.08
CA SER A 459 14.32 12.25 -1.27
C SER A 459 15.37 11.14 -1.30
N THR A 460 14.92 9.93 -1.65
CA THR A 460 15.74 8.73 -1.69
C THR A 460 16.48 8.59 -3.02
N GLU A 461 17.45 7.68 -3.08
CA GLU A 461 18.15 7.35 -4.33
C GLU A 461 17.18 6.85 -5.42
N ILE A 462 16.20 6.05 -5.03
CA ILE A 462 15.24 5.42 -5.94
C ILE A 462 14.15 6.38 -6.43
N ALA A 463 13.80 7.38 -5.63
CA ALA A 463 12.77 8.37 -5.92
C ALA A 463 13.18 9.75 -5.35
N PRO A 464 14.09 10.48 -6.02
CA PRO A 464 14.56 11.76 -5.53
C PRO A 464 13.50 12.86 -5.71
N TRP A 465 13.50 13.85 -4.81
CA TRP A 465 12.73 15.07 -4.99
C TRP A 465 13.44 16.02 -5.96
N THR A 466 12.68 16.59 -6.89
CA THR A 466 13.14 17.69 -7.74
C THR A 466 12.52 18.99 -7.24
N LEU A 467 13.33 19.84 -6.63
CA LEU A 467 12.96 21.22 -6.30
C LEU A 467 13.01 22.05 -7.58
N VAL A 468 11.89 22.67 -7.95
CA VAL A 468 11.73 23.47 -9.16
C VAL A 468 11.53 24.93 -8.77
N GLU A 469 12.49 25.77 -9.13
CA GLU A 469 12.49 27.22 -8.95
C GLU A 469 11.43 27.82 -9.90
N ALA A 470 10.22 28.00 -9.37
CA ALA A 470 9.02 28.23 -10.17
C ALA A 470 8.60 29.70 -10.23
N ASN A 471 9.47 30.63 -9.83
CA ASN A 471 9.25 32.07 -9.97
C ASN A 471 9.03 32.45 -11.43
N ASP A 472 9.93 32.02 -12.32
CA ASP A 472 9.68 32.03 -13.76
C ASP A 472 8.97 30.75 -14.22
N LYS A 473 7.83 30.93 -14.87
CA LYS A 473 7.02 29.80 -15.35
C LYS A 473 7.67 29.12 -16.55
N TYR A 474 8.44 29.84 -17.36
CA TYR A 474 9.03 29.26 -18.56
C TYR A 474 10.15 28.29 -18.20
N PHE A 475 11.07 28.72 -17.34
CA PHE A 475 12.11 27.88 -16.76
C PHE A 475 11.53 26.62 -16.11
N ALA A 476 10.58 26.79 -15.19
CA ALA A 476 9.99 25.67 -14.44
C ALA A 476 9.39 24.57 -15.35
N ARG A 477 8.68 24.97 -16.40
CA ARG A 477 8.04 24.03 -17.34
C ARG A 477 9.06 23.20 -18.12
N VAL A 478 10.16 23.83 -18.53
CA VAL A 478 11.23 23.14 -19.27
C VAL A 478 12.00 22.21 -18.34
N LYS A 479 12.34 22.66 -17.12
CA LYS A 479 12.99 21.83 -16.09
C LYS A 479 12.19 20.56 -15.81
N ILE A 480 10.87 20.68 -15.61
CA ILE A 480 9.97 19.54 -15.35
C ILE A 480 10.00 18.51 -16.50
N LEU A 481 9.85 18.96 -17.75
CA LEU A 481 9.89 18.07 -18.92
C LEU A 481 11.26 17.37 -19.04
N ARG A 482 12.34 18.13 -18.86
CA ARG A 482 13.70 17.60 -18.91
C ARG A 482 13.93 16.52 -17.84
N THR A 483 13.51 16.76 -16.60
CA THR A 483 13.61 15.78 -15.52
C THR A 483 12.83 14.50 -15.82
N LEU A 484 11.61 14.60 -16.37
CA LEU A 484 10.84 13.42 -16.79
C LEU A 484 11.60 12.62 -17.86
N ASN A 485 12.15 13.31 -18.86
CA ASN A 485 12.90 12.69 -19.95
C ASN A 485 14.16 11.98 -19.43
N GLU A 486 14.93 12.64 -18.57
CA GLU A 486 16.15 12.08 -17.97
C GLU A 486 15.87 10.86 -17.08
N ALA A 487 14.78 10.89 -16.31
CA ALA A 487 14.37 9.76 -15.49
C ALA A 487 14.00 8.54 -16.34
N LEU A 488 13.22 8.72 -17.41
CA LEU A 488 12.91 7.66 -18.36
C LEU A 488 14.15 7.11 -19.06
N GLU A 489 15.05 7.98 -19.51
CA GLU A 489 16.29 7.56 -20.16
C GLU A 489 17.20 6.76 -19.22
N ARG A 490 17.28 7.16 -17.95
CA ARG A 490 18.02 6.42 -16.93
C ARG A 490 17.41 5.03 -16.73
N ALA A 491 16.09 4.95 -16.60
CA ALA A 491 15.38 3.69 -16.44
C ALA A 491 15.56 2.76 -17.66
N PHE A 492 15.73 3.31 -18.87
CA PHE A 492 15.95 2.53 -20.08
C PHE A 492 17.39 2.07 -20.31
N ARG A 493 18.36 2.54 -19.50
CA ARG A 493 19.78 2.14 -19.57
C ARG A 493 20.12 1.02 -18.60
N GLY A 494 19.42 0.94 -17.48
CA GLY A 494 19.46 -0.20 -16.55
C GLY A 494 18.62 -1.36 -17.07
#